data_AF-A0A526RWP8-F1
#
_entry.id   AF-A0A526RWP8-F1
#
_cell.length_a   1.000
_cell.length_b   1.000
_cell.length_c   1.000
_cell.angle_alpha   90.00
_cell.angle_beta   90.00
_cell.angle_gamma   90.00
#
_symmetry.space_group_name_H-M   'P 1'
#
loop_
_entity.id
_entity.type
_entity.pdbx_description
1 polymer ?
#
loop_
_entity_poly.entity_id
_entity_poly.type
_entity_poly.pdbx_seq_one_letter_code
_entity_poly.pdbx_strand_id
1 'polypeptide(L)' 'LQAALTAAESGAEATKDMIAAKGRSSRLGERSLGHIDPGAASAVTVIGAMRSSLN' A
#
# COMPACT_ATOMS: atom_id res chain seq x y z
N LEU A 1 9.58 3.61 15.01
CA LEU A 1 8.52 3.51 13.97
C LEU A 1 8.13 2.08 13.57
N GLN A 2 8.42 1.06 14.41
CA GLN A 2 8.14 -0.34 14.03
C GLN A 2 6.65 -0.62 13.82
N ALA A 3 5.78 -0.18 14.74
CA ALA A 3 4.34 -0.35 14.61
C ALA A 3 3.77 0.31 13.35
N ALA A 4 4.31 1.48 12.97
CA ALA A 4 3.90 2.17 11.74
C ALA A 4 4.27 1.38 10.48
N LEU A 5 5.46 0.76 10.44
CA LEU A 5 5.86 -0.08 9.33
C LEU A 5 4.97 -1.32 9.20
N THR A 6 4.70 -2.02 10.30
CA THR A 6 3.82 -3.21 10.29
C THR A 6 2.38 -2.86 9.86
N ALA A 7 1.86 -1.71 10.30
CA ALA A 7 0.56 -1.22 9.86
C ALA A 7 0.55 -0.88 8.35
N ALA A 8 1.63 -0.27 7.84
CA ALA A 8 1.76 0.04 6.42
C ALA A 8 1.83 -1.22 5.56
N GLU A 9 2.62 -2.22 5.96
CA GLU A 9 2.75 -3.50 5.26
C GLU A 9 1.41 -4.22 5.18
N SER A 10 0.70 -4.30 6.31
CA SER A 10 -0.64 -4.91 6.38
C SER A 10 -1.66 -4.14 5.54
N GLY A 11 -1.62 -2.81 5.58
CA GLY A 11 -2.50 -1.95 4.80
C GLY A 11 -2.26 -2.07 3.30
N ALA A 12 -1.00 -2.14 2.86
CA ALA A 12 -0.66 -2.35 1.45
C ALA A 12 -1.13 -3.73 0.96
N GLU A 13 -0.92 -4.79 1.74
CA GLU A 13 -1.37 -6.14 1.38
C GLU A 13 -2.90 -6.22 1.26
N ALA A 14 -3.63 -5.60 2.18
CA ALA A 14 -5.09 -5.55 2.17
C ALA A 14 -5.68 -4.87 0.92
N THR A 15 -4.91 -4.03 0.21
CA THR A 15 -5.40 -3.41 -1.03
C THR A 15 -5.64 -4.41 -2.16
N LYS A 16 -5.04 -5.60 -2.12
CA LYS A 16 -5.32 -6.68 -3.08
C LYS A 16 -6.79 -7.08 -3.09
N ASP A 17 -7.46 -6.99 -1.95
CA ASP A 17 -8.86 -7.40 -1.80
C ASP A 17 -9.85 -6.27 -2.14
N MET A 18 -9.36 -5.15 -2.67
CA MET A 18 -10.17 -3.96 -2.97
C MET A 18 -10.33 -3.77 -4.47
N ILE A 19 -11.55 -3.44 -4.91
CA ILE A 19 -11.76 -2.88 -6.25
C ILE A 19 -11.38 -1.39 -6.20
N ALA A 20 -10.45 -0.99 -7.05
CA ALA A 20 -9.96 0.39 -7.07
C ALA A 20 -11.09 1.37 -7.43
N ALA A 21 -11.49 2.23 -6.47
CA ALA A 21 -12.51 3.25 -6.69
C ALA A 21 -11.93 4.60 -7.19
N LYS A 22 -10.62 4.82 -7.02
CA LYS A 22 -9.94 6.09 -7.33
C LYS A 22 -8.65 5.87 -8.14
N GLY A 23 -8.15 6.95 -8.76
CA GLY A 23 -6.87 6.95 -9.47
C GLY A 23 -6.91 6.35 -10.88
N ARG A 24 -5.76 5.91 -11.41
CA ARG A 24 -5.70 5.28 -12.75
C ARG A 24 -6.20 3.84 -12.75
N SER A 25 -6.02 3.12 -11.63
CA SER A 25 -6.44 1.72 -11.49
C SER A 25 -7.96 1.56 -11.47
N SER A 26 -8.73 2.60 -11.13
CA SER A 26 -10.20 2.53 -11.17
C SER A 26 -10.76 2.29 -12.56
N ARG A 27 -10.00 2.62 -13.61
CA ARG A 27 -10.37 2.33 -15.02
C ARG A 27 -10.38 0.83 -15.33
N LEU A 28 -9.78 0.00 -14.49
CA LEU A 28 -9.71 -1.44 -14.66
C LEU A 28 -10.92 -2.17 -14.03
N GLY A 29 -11.69 -1.49 -13.16
CA GLY A 29 -12.82 -2.10 -12.46
C GLY A 29 -12.39 -3.36 -11.70
N GLU A 30 -13.15 -4.45 -11.84
CA GLU A 30 -12.87 -5.76 -11.22
C GLU A 30 -11.48 -6.31 -11.55
N ARG A 31 -10.88 -5.91 -12.67
CA ARG A 31 -9.52 -6.34 -13.05
C ARG A 31 -8.43 -5.75 -12.15
N SER A 32 -8.77 -4.82 -11.26
CA SER A 32 -7.85 -4.32 -10.22
C SER A 32 -7.75 -5.25 -9.01
N LEU A 33 -8.73 -6.14 -8.81
CA LEU A 33 -8.74 -7.09 -7.71
C LEU A 33 -7.56 -8.07 -7.81
N GLY A 34 -6.95 -8.39 -6.67
CA GLY A 34 -5.76 -9.22 -6.56
C GLY A 34 -4.43 -8.47 -6.72
N HIS A 35 -4.46 -7.16 -7.00
CA HIS A 35 -3.26 -6.35 -7.18
C HIS A 35 -3.07 -5.34 -6.05
N ILE A 36 -1.85 -5.28 -5.50
CA ILE A 36 -1.48 -4.25 -4.51
C ILE A 36 -1.55 -2.88 -5.19
N ASP A 37 -2.14 -1.91 -4.50
CA ASP A 37 -2.07 -0.52 -4.93
C ASP A 37 -0.61 -0.02 -4.88
N PRO A 38 -0.05 0.47 -6.00
CA PRO A 38 1.34 0.92 -6.04
C PRO A 38 1.61 2.12 -5.12
N GLY A 39 0.59 2.95 -4.84
CA GLY A 39 0.68 4.05 -3.87
C GLY A 39 0.86 3.54 -2.44
N ALA A 40 0.06 2.53 -2.06
CA ALA A 40 0.20 1.86 -0.76
C ALA A 40 1.57 1.17 -0.61
N ALA A 41 2.04 0.47 -1.63
CA ALA A 41 3.39 -0.12 -1.64
C ALA A 41 4.50 0.94 -1.49
N SER A 42 4.35 2.10 -2.14
CA SER A 42 5.28 3.22 -2.01
C SER A 42 5.28 3.79 -0.58
N ALA A 43 4.12 3.87 0.08
CA ALA A 43 4.02 4.33 1.47
C ALA A 43 4.78 3.41 2.44
N VAL A 44 4.73 2.08 2.25
CA VAL A 44 5.54 1.12 3.02
C VAL A 44 7.03 1.45 2.90
N THR A 45 7.48 1.72 1.67
CA THR A 45 8.89 2.04 1.40
C THR A 45 9.32 3.34 2.11
N VAL A 46 8.50 4.38 2.03
CA VAL A 46 8.76 5.67 2.70
C VAL A 46 8.80 5.51 4.23
N ILE A 47 7.83 4.80 4.82
CA ILE A 47 7.77 4.57 6.27
C ILE A 47 8.96 3.70 6.71
N GLY A 48 9.34 2.70 5.91
CA GLY A 48 10.53 1.87 6.14
C GLY A 48 11.80 2.71 6.16
N ALA A 49 11.96 3.63 5.22
CA ALA A 49 13.09 4.57 5.17
C ALA A 49 13.10 5.49 6.41
N MET A 50 11.95 6.08 6.78
CA MET A 50 11.82 6.91 7.98
C MET A 50 12.18 6.14 9.26
N ARG A 51 11.74 4.88 9.38
CA ARG A 51 12.11 4.01 10.52
C ARG A 51 13.62 3.80 10.56
N SER A 52 14.23 3.49 9.42
CA SER A 52 15.66 3.24 9.33
C SER A 52 16.51 4.50 9.60
N SER A 53 16.01 5.70 9.30
CA SER A 53 16.74 6.96 9.54
C SER A 53 16.59 7.52 10.97
N LEU A 54 15.61 7.02 11.73
CA LEU A 54 15.31 7.47 13.10
C LEU A 54 15.77 6.48 14.18
N ASN A 55 16.33 5.35 13.75
CA ASN A 55 17.04 4.39 14.60
C ASN A 55 18.55 4.66 14.51
#